data_AF-A0A811QLR4-F1
#
_entry.id   AF-A0A811QLR4-F1
#
_cell.length_a   1.000
_cell.length_b   1.000
_cell.length_c   1.000
_cell.angle_alpha   90.00
_cell.angle_beta   90.00
_cell.angle_gamma   90.00
#
_symmetry.space_group_name_H-M   'P 1'
#
loop_
_entity.id
_entity.type
_entity.pdbx_description
1 polymer ?
#
loop_
_entity_poly.entity_id
_entity_poly.type
_entity_poly.pdbx_seq_one_letter_code
_entity_poly.pdbx_strand_id
1 'polypeptide(L)'
;MYELAHALRRNTSELLWLACVALTDQFVHNRITNERYQAAVMELEQHVNGSGNLDPSGAGAVVTLKDGTKVRAPEASRIAYEDEPRLMLLREWSLFDSMLCSSYVATKLRTWTDNGLKKLKLLLARMGFPLADCQKSFQYMSMEVKRKIRTDVVYGVTALLESLNAESKGSKESSAAEQFWAAYSALSLSNVDQLQKGMQSAIETQRAILRQRSSAITKTGFIRSAKKFRWVKLDDPVDTIKLCHPQALTKFCFFLMDALKERGARMKPLICSCLAKEPEKVLVVSMWKTKAWGCSG
;
A
#
# COMPACT_ATOMS: atom_id res chain seq x y z
N MET A 1 12.12 20.45 -1.82
CA MET A 1 12.33 20.48 -3.29
C MET A 1 11.19 21.22 -3.98
N TYR A 2 9.92 20.79 -3.85
CA TYR A 2 8.79 21.52 -4.44
C TYR A 2 8.77 23.01 -4.01
N GLU A 3 8.82 23.31 -2.70
CA GLU A 3 8.92 24.70 -2.20
C GLU A 3 10.03 25.54 -2.82
N LEU A 4 11.20 24.94 -3.07
CA LEU A 4 12.31 25.64 -3.69
C LEU A 4 12.04 25.94 -5.17
N ALA A 5 11.37 25.03 -5.89
CA ALA A 5 10.90 25.29 -7.24
C ALA A 5 9.75 26.32 -7.27
N HIS A 6 8.84 26.29 -6.29
CA HIS A 6 7.72 27.22 -6.17
C HIS A 6 8.21 28.65 -5.86
N ALA A 7 9.10 28.81 -4.87
CA ALA A 7 9.75 30.08 -4.54
C ALA A 7 10.54 30.67 -5.73
N LEU A 8 11.17 29.82 -6.54
CA LEU A 8 11.87 30.22 -7.78
C LEU A 8 10.92 30.43 -8.98
N ARG A 9 9.59 30.29 -8.82
CA ARG A 9 8.57 30.34 -9.89
C ARG A 9 8.85 29.37 -11.06
N ARG A 10 9.37 28.18 -10.73
CA ARG A 10 9.68 27.07 -11.65
C ARG A 10 8.98 25.76 -11.22
N ASN A 11 7.87 25.86 -10.49
CA ASN A 11 7.05 24.70 -10.15
C ASN A 11 6.28 24.18 -11.37
N THR A 12 6.28 22.86 -11.56
CA THR A 12 5.52 22.16 -12.62
C THR A 12 4.53 21.17 -11.98
N SER A 13 3.52 20.75 -12.75
CA SER A 13 2.58 19.70 -12.31
C SER A 13 3.30 18.38 -12.01
N GLU A 14 4.37 18.06 -12.74
CA GLU A 14 5.21 16.89 -12.48
C GLU A 14 5.93 16.98 -11.12
N LEU A 15 6.49 18.15 -10.78
CA LEU A 15 7.13 18.37 -9.48
C LEU A 15 6.12 18.31 -8.32
N LEU A 16 4.88 18.77 -8.54
CA LEU A 16 3.78 18.66 -7.57
C LEU A 16 3.36 17.19 -7.39
N TRP A 17 3.17 16.45 -8.48
CA TRP A 17 2.88 15.02 -8.45
C TRP A 17 3.96 14.22 -7.72
N LEU A 18 5.24 14.46 -8.03
CA LEU A 18 6.37 13.83 -7.35
C LEU A 18 6.44 14.17 -5.85
N ALA A 19 5.99 15.37 -5.44
CA ALA A 19 5.86 15.71 -4.02
C ALA A 19 4.76 14.88 -3.32
N CYS A 20 3.57 14.76 -3.93
CA CYS A 20 2.48 13.91 -3.44
C CYS A 20 2.92 12.44 -3.33
N VAL A 21 3.60 11.92 -4.35
CA VAL A 21 4.14 10.54 -4.37
C VAL A 21 5.19 10.35 -3.26
N ALA A 22 6.11 11.30 -3.06
CA ALA A 22 7.15 11.21 -2.03
C ALA A 22 6.58 11.32 -0.59
N LEU A 23 5.56 12.15 -0.37
CA LEU A 23 4.85 12.23 0.90
C LEU A 23 4.10 10.92 1.19
N THR A 24 3.45 10.35 0.17
CA THR A 24 2.75 9.07 0.26
C THR A 24 3.70 7.90 0.53
N ASP A 25 4.89 7.86 -0.09
CA ASP A 25 5.93 6.85 0.20
C ASP A 25 6.37 6.90 1.67
N GLN A 26 6.61 8.10 2.20
CA GLN A 26 6.97 8.28 3.61
C GLN A 26 5.86 7.80 4.55
N PHE A 27 4.60 8.10 4.23
CA PHE A 27 3.45 7.67 5.04
C PHE A 27 3.20 6.15 4.97
N VAL A 28 3.15 5.57 3.77
CA VAL A 28 2.95 4.11 3.57
C VAL A 28 4.07 3.29 4.23
N HIS A 29 5.30 3.81 4.25
CA HIS A 29 6.42 3.19 4.97
C HIS A 29 6.56 3.63 6.44
N ASN A 30 5.56 4.30 7.01
CA ASN A 30 5.48 4.70 8.43
C ASN A 30 6.72 5.48 8.90
N ARG A 31 7.26 6.34 8.03
CA ARG A 31 8.41 7.23 8.30
C ARG A 31 7.98 8.58 8.90
N ILE A 32 6.70 8.92 8.78
CA ILE A 32 6.05 10.12 9.33
C ILE A 32 4.76 9.75 10.06
N THR A 33 4.31 10.58 11.01
CA THR A 33 3.04 10.37 11.73
C THR A 33 1.84 10.75 10.86
N ASN A 34 0.65 10.24 11.21
CA ASN A 34 -0.60 10.62 10.55
C ASN A 34 -0.85 12.14 10.64
N GLU A 35 -0.52 12.80 11.76
CA GLU A 35 -0.63 14.27 11.90
C GLU A 35 0.25 15.01 10.89
N ARG A 36 1.53 14.61 10.78
CA ARG A 36 2.48 15.23 9.83
C ARG A 36 2.09 14.97 8.37
N TYR A 37 1.53 13.80 8.08
CA TYR A 37 0.96 13.51 6.78
C TYR A 37 -0.23 14.41 6.46
N GLN A 38 -1.21 14.55 7.37
CA GLN A 38 -2.37 15.41 7.14
C GLN A 38 -1.98 16.88 6.96
N ALA A 39 -1.07 17.41 7.80
CA ALA A 39 -0.58 18.78 7.66
C ALA A 39 0.07 19.03 6.28
N ALA A 40 0.94 18.12 5.83
CA ALA A 40 1.59 18.24 4.51
C ALA A 40 0.64 17.95 3.33
N VAL A 41 -0.44 17.18 3.54
CA VAL A 41 -1.51 17.01 2.54
C VAL A 41 -2.28 18.31 2.37
N MET A 42 -2.65 19.02 3.44
CA MET A 42 -3.33 20.32 3.37
C MET A 42 -2.47 21.38 2.64
N GLU A 43 -1.16 21.40 2.90
CA GLU A 43 -0.19 22.26 2.21
C GLU A 43 -0.16 21.95 0.69
N LEU A 44 -0.02 20.68 0.31
CA LEU A 44 -0.05 20.26 -1.10
C LEU A 44 -1.42 20.50 -1.76
N GLU A 45 -2.53 20.37 -1.04
CA GLU A 45 -3.88 20.65 -1.55
C GLU A 45 -4.03 22.14 -1.92
N GLN A 46 -3.50 23.05 -1.09
CA GLN A 46 -3.45 24.48 -1.40
C GLN A 46 -2.67 24.74 -2.71
N HIS A 47 -1.58 24.01 -2.96
CA HIS A 47 -0.84 24.10 -4.23
C HIS A 47 -1.60 23.49 -5.42
N VAL A 48 -2.30 22.36 -5.25
CA VAL A 48 -3.15 21.73 -6.29
C VAL A 48 -4.29 22.65 -6.71
N ASN A 49 -4.96 23.28 -5.74
CA ASN A 49 -6.04 24.23 -5.98
C ASN A 49 -5.51 25.54 -6.59
N GLY A 50 -4.35 26.03 -6.12
CA GLY A 50 -3.71 27.24 -6.61
C GLY A 50 -3.06 27.13 -8.00
N SER A 51 -2.69 25.93 -8.46
CA SER A 51 -2.00 25.73 -9.74
C SER A 51 -2.92 25.66 -10.97
N GLY A 52 -4.14 26.19 -10.90
CA GLY A 52 -5.04 26.28 -12.05
C GLY A 52 -5.68 24.96 -12.50
N ASN A 53 -5.71 23.92 -11.65
CA ASN A 53 -6.48 22.69 -11.93
C ASN A 53 -8.01 22.92 -11.94
N LEU A 54 -8.46 24.10 -11.49
CA LEU A 54 -9.86 24.50 -11.36
C LEU A 54 -10.52 24.78 -12.72
N ASP A 55 -11.30 23.81 -13.18
CA ASP A 55 -12.50 24.08 -13.98
C ASP A 55 -13.69 23.45 -13.23
N PRO A 56 -14.39 24.22 -12.37
CA PRO A 56 -15.40 23.68 -11.46
C PRO A 56 -16.63 23.07 -12.14
N SER A 57 -16.79 23.29 -13.45
CA SER A 57 -18.00 22.94 -14.21
C SER A 57 -17.94 21.55 -14.87
N GLY A 58 -16.87 20.78 -14.65
CA GLY A 58 -16.67 19.47 -15.30
C GLY A 58 -16.53 19.55 -16.83
N ALA A 59 -16.25 20.74 -17.36
CA ALA A 59 -16.22 21.08 -18.77
C ALA A 59 -14.79 21.27 -19.30
N GLY A 60 -13.89 20.33 -18.97
CA GLY A 60 -12.48 20.37 -19.37
C GLY A 60 -12.30 20.72 -20.84
N ALA A 61 -11.59 21.83 -21.09
CA ALA A 61 -11.38 22.53 -22.37
C ALA A 61 -12.15 21.94 -23.56
N VAL A 62 -13.41 22.36 -23.72
CA VAL A 62 -14.28 21.92 -24.81
C VAL A 62 -13.90 22.63 -26.11
N VAL A 63 -12.95 22.04 -26.84
CA VAL A 63 -12.58 22.48 -28.19
C VAL A 63 -13.75 22.22 -29.11
N THR A 64 -14.50 23.28 -29.41
CA THR A 64 -15.57 23.25 -30.41
C THR A 64 -14.90 23.35 -31.77
N LEU A 65 -14.91 22.25 -32.53
CA LEU A 65 -14.38 22.21 -33.90
C LEU A 65 -15.22 23.12 -34.81
N LYS A 66 -14.70 23.46 -35.99
CA LYS A 66 -15.40 24.30 -36.99
C LYS A 66 -16.76 23.74 -37.44
N ASP A 67 -16.98 22.46 -37.21
CA ASP A 67 -18.21 21.69 -37.47
C ASP A 67 -19.14 21.60 -36.23
N GLY A 68 -19.01 22.52 -35.25
CA GLY A 68 -19.81 22.55 -34.02
C GLY A 68 -19.56 21.40 -33.02
N THR A 69 -18.86 20.34 -33.43
CA THR A 69 -18.52 19.18 -32.61
C THR A 69 -17.67 19.58 -31.41
N LYS A 70 -18.21 19.34 -30.21
CA LYS A 70 -17.60 19.67 -28.91
C LYS A 70 -16.67 18.55 -28.43
N VAL A 71 -15.38 18.66 -28.72
CA VAL A 71 -14.36 17.70 -28.28
C VAL A 71 -13.83 18.12 -26.90
N ARG A 72 -13.98 17.26 -25.89
CA ARG A 72 -13.32 17.42 -24.59
C ARG A 72 -11.84 17.09 -24.76
N ALA A 73 -10.95 18.02 -24.38
CA ALA A 73 -9.50 17.73 -24.34
C ALA A 73 -9.21 16.55 -23.38
N PRO A 74 -8.29 15.62 -23.71
CA PRO A 74 -7.89 14.56 -22.79
C PRO A 74 -7.34 15.14 -21.49
N GLU A 75 -7.85 14.72 -20.34
CA GLU A 75 -7.49 15.27 -19.02
C GLU A 75 -6.13 14.76 -18.49
N ALA A 76 -5.17 14.57 -19.40
CA ALA A 76 -3.81 14.15 -19.08
C ALA A 76 -3.09 15.25 -18.28
N SER A 77 -2.57 14.88 -17.10
CA SER A 77 -1.83 15.75 -16.16
C SER A 77 -2.65 16.67 -15.23
N ARG A 78 -3.98 16.51 -15.13
CA ARG A 78 -4.73 17.12 -14.00
C ARG A 78 -4.44 16.37 -12.70
N ILE A 79 -4.19 17.11 -11.62
CA ILE A 79 -4.13 16.56 -10.26
C ILE A 79 -5.40 17.02 -9.53
N ALA A 80 -6.07 16.08 -8.84
CA ALA A 80 -7.26 16.35 -8.04
C ALA A 80 -7.14 15.65 -6.69
N TYR A 81 -7.71 16.25 -5.65
CA TYR A 81 -7.88 15.61 -4.35
C TYR A 81 -9.05 14.61 -4.42
N GLU A 82 -8.86 13.38 -3.97
CA GLU A 82 -9.93 12.38 -3.78
C GLU A 82 -9.73 11.65 -2.45
N ASP A 83 -10.79 11.55 -1.63
CA ASP A 83 -10.81 10.64 -0.48
C ASP A 83 -10.89 9.19 -0.95
N GLU A 84 -9.82 8.41 -0.71
CA GLU A 84 -9.74 7.00 -1.08
C GLU A 84 -9.41 6.13 0.16
N PRO A 85 -10.12 5.01 0.40
CA PRO A 85 -9.86 4.15 1.56
C PRO A 85 -8.47 3.52 1.48
N ARG A 86 -7.79 3.34 2.62
CA ARG A 86 -6.41 2.81 2.74
C ARG A 86 -6.31 1.31 2.40
N LEU A 87 -6.56 0.96 1.15
CA LEU A 87 -6.53 -0.39 0.57
C LEU A 87 -5.49 -0.45 -0.55
N MET A 88 -4.44 -1.24 -0.34
CA MET A 88 -3.29 -1.28 -1.25
C MET A 88 -3.67 -1.79 -2.64
N LEU A 89 -3.28 -1.05 -3.68
CA LEU A 89 -3.49 -1.37 -5.10
C LEU A 89 -4.97 -1.58 -5.51
N LEU A 90 -5.92 -0.94 -4.81
CA LEU A 90 -7.36 -1.16 -5.02
C LEU A 90 -7.81 -0.98 -6.49
N ARG A 91 -7.29 0.03 -7.20
CA ARG A 91 -7.67 0.31 -8.60
C ARG A 91 -7.23 -0.78 -9.60
N GLU A 92 -6.14 -1.48 -9.30
CA GLU A 92 -5.49 -2.47 -10.18
C GLU A 92 -5.73 -3.94 -9.75
N TRP A 93 -6.47 -4.17 -8.67
CA TRP A 93 -6.70 -5.50 -8.13
C TRP A 93 -8.17 -5.68 -7.73
N SER A 94 -8.49 -6.72 -6.94
CA SER A 94 -9.86 -6.95 -6.46
C SER A 94 -10.03 -6.36 -5.06
N LEU A 95 -11.22 -5.85 -4.74
CA LEU A 95 -11.52 -5.37 -3.38
C LEU A 95 -11.20 -6.45 -2.34
N PHE A 96 -11.57 -7.70 -2.66
CA PHE A 96 -11.32 -8.86 -1.81
C PHE A 96 -9.83 -9.06 -1.54
N ASP A 97 -8.98 -9.02 -2.56
CA ASP A 97 -7.54 -9.21 -2.40
C ASP A 97 -6.86 -8.02 -1.71
N SER A 98 -7.24 -6.77 -2.01
CA SER A 98 -6.74 -5.59 -1.29
C SER A 98 -7.10 -5.63 0.19
N MET A 99 -8.27 -6.17 0.55
CA MET A 99 -8.65 -6.45 1.94
C MET A 99 -7.86 -7.62 2.56
N LEU A 100 -7.48 -8.66 1.79
CA LEU A 100 -6.54 -9.69 2.26
C LEU A 100 -5.12 -9.15 2.48
N CYS A 101 -4.72 -8.13 1.72
CA CYS A 101 -3.42 -7.47 1.80
C CYS A 101 -3.32 -6.48 2.96
N SER A 102 -4.41 -5.77 3.28
CA SER A 102 -4.47 -4.84 4.40
C SER A 102 -4.06 -5.53 5.72
N SER A 103 -3.03 -4.99 6.37
CA SER A 103 -2.49 -5.52 7.64
C SER A 103 -3.56 -5.57 8.73
N TYR A 104 -4.38 -4.52 8.81
CA TYR A 104 -5.48 -4.41 9.77
C TYR A 104 -6.57 -5.46 9.53
N VAL A 105 -7.17 -5.49 8.33
CA VAL A 105 -8.29 -6.39 8.01
C VAL A 105 -7.86 -7.85 8.14
N ALA A 106 -6.68 -8.19 7.63
CA ALA A 106 -6.17 -9.56 7.65
C ALA A 106 -5.80 -10.05 9.06
N THR A 107 -5.35 -9.17 9.96
CA THR A 107 -5.12 -9.53 11.36
C THR A 107 -6.43 -9.64 12.14
N LYS A 108 -7.29 -8.62 12.12
CA LYS A 108 -8.55 -8.62 12.87
C LYS A 108 -9.53 -9.71 12.45
N LEU A 109 -9.65 -10.00 11.16
CA LEU A 109 -10.45 -11.12 10.68
C LEU A 109 -9.67 -12.45 10.62
N ARG A 110 -8.36 -12.47 10.91
CA ARG A 110 -7.47 -13.64 10.84
C ARG A 110 -7.58 -14.38 9.51
N THR A 111 -7.48 -13.66 8.39
CA THR A 111 -7.80 -14.15 7.03
C THR A 111 -6.81 -15.18 6.47
N TRP A 112 -5.72 -15.46 7.18
CA TRP A 112 -4.86 -16.65 6.99
C TRP A 112 -5.52 -17.97 7.45
N THR A 113 -6.82 -17.96 7.74
CA THR A 113 -7.63 -19.15 8.09
C THR A 113 -8.93 -19.15 7.30
N ASP A 114 -9.46 -20.32 6.96
CA ASP A 114 -10.70 -20.46 6.21
C ASP A 114 -11.92 -19.86 6.93
N ASN A 115 -11.92 -19.92 8.27
CA ASN A 115 -12.94 -19.26 9.08
C ASN A 115 -12.84 -17.73 8.99
N GLY A 116 -11.62 -17.19 9.01
CA GLY A 116 -11.37 -15.76 8.77
C GLY A 116 -11.76 -15.32 7.35
N LEU A 117 -11.50 -16.17 6.35
CA LEU A 117 -11.89 -15.94 4.97
C LEU A 117 -13.42 -15.95 4.81
N LYS A 118 -14.12 -16.88 5.46
CA LYS A 118 -15.59 -16.91 5.54
C LYS A 118 -16.14 -15.65 6.24
N LYS A 119 -15.50 -15.17 7.31
CA LYS A 119 -15.86 -13.90 7.97
C LYS A 119 -15.69 -12.68 7.07
N LEU A 120 -14.62 -12.60 6.28
CA LEU A 120 -14.42 -11.53 5.29
C LEU A 120 -15.49 -11.55 4.19
N LYS A 121 -15.81 -12.73 3.65
CA LYS A 121 -16.90 -12.90 2.67
C LYS A 121 -18.26 -12.49 3.26
N LEU A 122 -18.53 -12.85 4.51
CA LEU A 122 -19.75 -12.45 5.23
C LEU A 122 -19.79 -10.95 5.53
N LEU A 123 -18.66 -10.31 5.81
CA LEU A 123 -18.59 -8.85 6.00
C LEU A 123 -18.96 -8.11 4.71
N LEU A 124 -18.37 -8.49 3.58
CA LEU A 124 -18.70 -7.92 2.26
C LEU A 124 -20.18 -8.11 1.90
N ALA A 125 -20.74 -9.30 2.16
CA ALA A 125 -22.16 -9.57 1.95
C ALA A 125 -23.06 -8.73 2.88
N ARG A 126 -22.66 -8.51 4.14
CA ARG A 126 -23.39 -7.64 5.11
C ARG A 126 -23.33 -6.16 4.77
N MET A 127 -22.22 -5.70 4.18
CA MET A 127 -22.15 -4.36 3.58
C MET A 127 -22.99 -4.26 2.29
N GLY A 128 -23.59 -5.35 1.81
CA GLY A 128 -24.39 -5.38 0.60
C GLY A 128 -23.54 -5.17 -0.66
N PHE A 129 -22.38 -5.84 -0.73
CA PHE A 129 -21.58 -5.97 -1.94
C PHE A 129 -21.69 -7.40 -2.50
N PRO A 130 -22.00 -7.59 -3.80
CA PRO A 130 -21.99 -8.91 -4.42
C PRO A 130 -20.57 -9.51 -4.39
N LEU A 131 -20.41 -10.69 -3.79
CA LEU A 131 -19.09 -11.33 -3.65
C LEU A 131 -18.42 -11.58 -5.03
N ALA A 132 -19.21 -11.92 -6.05
CA ALA A 132 -18.72 -12.11 -7.41
C ALA A 132 -18.13 -10.83 -8.04
N ASP A 133 -18.63 -9.64 -7.66
CA ASP A 133 -18.04 -8.36 -8.07
C ASP A 133 -16.80 -8.03 -7.24
N CYS A 134 -16.83 -8.30 -5.93
CA CYS A 134 -15.69 -8.06 -5.02
C CYS A 134 -14.41 -8.82 -5.41
N GLN A 135 -14.54 -9.91 -6.17
CA GLN A 135 -13.44 -10.76 -6.64
C GLN A 135 -13.00 -10.48 -8.10
N LYS A 136 -13.72 -9.62 -8.85
CA LYS A 136 -13.25 -9.09 -10.14
C LYS A 136 -12.18 -8.03 -9.90
N SER A 137 -11.34 -7.75 -10.91
CA SER A 137 -10.54 -6.52 -10.91
C SER A 137 -11.46 -5.30 -10.83
N PHE A 138 -11.09 -4.32 -10.00
CA PHE A 138 -11.84 -3.10 -9.75
C PHE A 138 -12.18 -2.36 -11.04
N GLN A 139 -11.32 -2.39 -12.06
CA GLN A 139 -11.60 -1.81 -13.37
C GLN A 139 -12.94 -2.32 -13.95
N TYR A 140 -13.20 -3.63 -13.89
CA TYR A 140 -14.43 -4.28 -14.40
C TYR A 140 -15.59 -4.38 -13.38
N MET A 141 -15.43 -3.80 -12.19
CA MET A 141 -16.47 -3.77 -11.15
C MET A 141 -17.57 -2.74 -11.50
N SER A 142 -18.81 -3.03 -11.11
CA SER A 142 -19.97 -2.16 -11.35
C SER A 142 -19.82 -0.77 -10.69
N MET A 143 -20.30 0.28 -11.36
CA MET A 143 -20.16 1.67 -10.90
C MET A 143 -20.98 1.99 -9.63
N GLU A 144 -21.98 1.16 -9.32
CA GLU A 144 -22.71 1.22 -8.05
C GLU A 144 -21.84 0.73 -6.89
N VAL A 145 -21.24 -0.47 -7.02
CA VAL A 145 -20.32 -1.01 -6.02
C VAL A 145 -19.11 -0.10 -5.82
N LYS A 146 -18.54 0.48 -6.90
CA LYS A 146 -17.46 1.48 -6.81
C LYS A 146 -17.83 2.70 -5.96
N ARG A 147 -18.99 3.32 -6.22
CA ARG A 147 -19.48 4.47 -5.43
C ARG A 147 -19.70 4.10 -3.96
N LYS A 148 -20.30 2.93 -3.73
CA LYS A 148 -20.60 2.43 -2.38
C LYS A 148 -19.35 1.98 -1.59
N ILE A 149 -18.28 1.56 -2.27
CA ILE A 149 -16.96 1.38 -1.64
C ILE A 149 -16.43 2.74 -1.15
N ARG A 150 -16.51 3.79 -1.99
CA ARG A 150 -16.04 5.14 -1.64
C ARG A 150 -16.78 5.71 -0.43
N THR A 151 -18.07 5.43 -0.24
CA THR A 151 -18.78 5.82 1.00
C THR A 151 -18.47 4.87 2.15
N ASP A 152 -18.87 3.61 2.04
CA ASP A 152 -19.06 2.74 3.20
C ASP A 152 -17.73 2.25 3.78
N VAL A 153 -16.70 2.10 2.93
CA VAL A 153 -15.36 1.70 3.36
C VAL A 153 -14.57 2.89 3.88
N VAL A 154 -14.78 4.12 3.38
CA VAL A 154 -14.11 5.30 3.97
C VAL A 154 -14.61 5.56 5.38
N TYR A 155 -15.93 5.70 5.60
CA TYR A 155 -16.46 5.91 6.95
C TYR A 155 -16.14 4.74 7.90
N GLY A 156 -16.28 3.49 7.42
CA GLY A 156 -15.99 2.28 8.21
C GLY A 156 -14.51 2.07 8.54
N VAL A 157 -13.57 2.59 7.74
CA VAL A 157 -12.13 2.49 8.00
C VAL A 157 -11.60 3.71 8.76
N THR A 158 -12.09 4.93 8.50
CA THR A 158 -11.71 6.13 9.25
C THR A 158 -12.03 6.01 10.74
N ALA A 159 -13.24 5.55 11.09
CA ALA A 159 -13.65 5.28 12.48
C ALA A 159 -12.83 4.18 13.19
N LEU A 160 -11.97 3.45 12.47
CA LEU A 160 -11.03 2.46 13.03
C LEU A 160 -9.57 2.96 12.98
N LEU A 161 -9.22 3.85 12.04
CA LEU A 161 -7.89 4.45 11.88
C LEU A 161 -7.52 5.43 12.99
N GLU A 162 -8.50 6.10 13.59
CA GLU A 162 -8.29 7.05 14.70
C GLU A 162 -7.69 6.39 15.96
N SER A 163 -7.72 5.06 16.06
CA SER A 163 -7.38 4.33 17.28
C SER A 163 -5.89 3.97 17.48
N LEU A 164 -5.04 3.98 16.44
CA LEU A 164 -3.69 3.37 16.51
C LEU A 164 -2.62 4.02 15.59
N ASN A 165 -1.68 4.79 16.16
CA ASN A 165 -0.47 5.30 15.48
C ASN A 165 0.81 5.10 16.33
N ALA A 166 1.88 4.48 15.78
CA ALA A 166 3.26 4.49 16.32
C ALA A 166 4.32 3.94 15.34
N GLU A 167 5.55 4.49 15.42
CA GLU A 167 6.82 4.21 14.68
C GLU A 167 7.36 2.75 14.68
N SER A 168 8.38 2.28 13.91
CA SER A 168 9.18 2.70 12.70
C SER A 168 10.20 1.56 12.35
N LYS A 169 11.33 1.61 11.60
CA LYS A 169 12.15 2.61 10.84
C LYS A 169 12.97 1.90 9.71
N GLY A 170 14.20 2.35 9.36
CA GLY A 170 15.12 1.75 8.35
C GLY A 170 16.61 1.83 8.75
N SER A 171 17.63 1.42 7.97
CA SER A 171 17.76 0.99 6.54
C SER A 171 18.90 -0.09 6.41
N LYS A 172 19.55 -0.49 5.30
CA LYS A 172 19.68 -0.02 3.90
C LYS A 172 19.77 -1.18 2.85
N GLU A 173 20.76 -1.21 1.94
CA GLU A 173 20.61 -1.74 0.56
C GLU A 173 21.90 -2.28 -0.13
N SER A 174 21.70 -3.15 -1.11
CA SER A 174 22.42 -3.23 -2.42
C SER A 174 21.56 -4.06 -3.40
N SER A 175 21.51 -3.86 -4.71
CA SER A 175 22.13 -2.85 -5.60
C SER A 175 21.08 -1.84 -6.10
N ALA A 176 20.76 -0.84 -5.28
CA ALA A 176 19.58 0.01 -5.48
C ALA A 176 19.60 0.88 -6.76
N ALA A 177 20.77 1.21 -7.34
CA ALA A 177 20.88 2.21 -8.40
C ALA A 177 20.11 1.86 -9.69
N GLU A 178 20.18 0.61 -10.16
CA GLU A 178 19.48 0.17 -11.39
C GLU A 178 17.96 0.12 -11.18
N GLN A 179 17.53 -0.37 -10.01
CA GLN A 179 16.13 -0.42 -9.61
C GLN A 179 15.55 0.98 -9.39
N PHE A 180 16.37 1.92 -8.90
CA PHE A 180 16.03 3.33 -8.77
C PHE A 180 15.84 4.00 -10.14
N TRP A 181 16.75 3.80 -11.09
CA TRP A 181 16.60 4.38 -12.43
C TRP A 181 15.37 3.83 -13.16
N ALA A 182 15.10 2.53 -13.07
CA ALA A 182 13.89 1.91 -13.64
C ALA A 182 12.59 2.40 -12.96
N ALA A 183 12.61 2.64 -11.64
CA ALA A 183 11.48 3.24 -10.94
C ALA A 183 11.29 4.72 -11.31
N TYR A 184 12.39 5.46 -11.49
CA TYR A 184 12.35 6.86 -11.90
C TYR A 184 11.84 7.05 -13.33
N SER A 185 12.26 6.20 -14.27
CA SER A 185 11.72 6.22 -15.65
C SER A 185 10.24 5.84 -15.72
N ALA A 186 9.76 4.98 -14.81
CA ALA A 186 8.34 4.63 -14.66
C ALA A 186 7.48 5.74 -14.02
N LEU A 187 8.07 6.77 -13.41
CA LEU A 187 7.35 7.95 -12.90
C LEU A 187 7.12 9.03 -13.98
N SER A 188 7.73 8.90 -15.16
CA SER A 188 7.46 9.78 -16.29
C SER A 188 6.13 9.44 -16.96
N LEU A 189 5.34 10.47 -17.29
CA LEU A 189 4.08 10.36 -18.04
C LEU A 189 4.24 9.66 -19.42
N SER A 190 5.47 9.62 -19.94
CA SER A 190 5.80 8.95 -21.21
C SER A 190 5.89 7.41 -21.14
N ASN A 191 5.85 6.81 -19.94
CA ASN A 191 6.31 5.42 -19.74
C ASN A 191 5.34 4.54 -18.92
N VAL A 192 4.04 4.66 -19.23
CA VAL A 192 2.94 3.94 -18.56
C VAL A 192 3.15 2.41 -18.57
N ASP A 193 3.75 1.85 -19.63
CA ASP A 193 4.09 0.43 -19.71
C ASP A 193 5.05 -0.05 -18.62
N GLN A 194 6.06 0.76 -18.25
CA GLN A 194 6.96 0.43 -17.14
C GLN A 194 6.24 0.55 -15.80
N LEU A 195 5.37 1.54 -15.63
CA LEU A 195 4.53 1.67 -14.44
C LEU A 195 3.62 0.45 -14.27
N GLN A 196 2.94 0.00 -15.33
CA GLN A 196 2.08 -1.18 -15.31
C GLN A 196 2.86 -2.46 -14.98
N LYS A 197 4.06 -2.65 -15.54
CA LYS A 197 4.97 -3.75 -15.19
C LYS A 197 5.40 -3.69 -13.71
N GLY A 198 5.66 -2.48 -13.19
CA GLY A 198 5.94 -2.24 -11.77
C GLY A 198 4.76 -2.61 -10.86
N MET A 199 3.54 -2.19 -11.21
CA MET A 199 2.31 -2.53 -10.48
C MET A 199 2.06 -4.04 -10.46
N GLN A 200 2.20 -4.73 -11.60
CA GLN A 200 2.09 -6.19 -11.67
C GLN A 200 3.13 -6.89 -10.78
N SER A 201 4.39 -6.43 -10.79
CA SER A 201 5.44 -6.95 -9.91
C SER A 201 5.13 -6.75 -8.41
N ALA A 202 4.54 -5.60 -8.06
CA ALA A 202 4.08 -5.32 -6.70
C ALA A 202 2.91 -6.24 -6.27
N ILE A 203 1.94 -6.48 -7.16
CA ILE A 203 0.85 -7.45 -6.94
C ILE A 203 1.42 -8.85 -6.71
N GLU A 204 2.37 -9.30 -7.54
CA GLU A 204 2.98 -10.63 -7.41
C GLU A 204 3.81 -10.79 -6.13
N THR A 205 4.59 -9.76 -5.77
CA THR A 205 5.35 -9.72 -4.51
C THR A 205 4.40 -9.81 -3.31
N GLN A 206 3.28 -9.08 -3.36
CA GLN A 206 2.27 -9.15 -2.31
C GLN A 206 1.55 -10.50 -2.27
N ARG A 207 1.28 -11.15 -3.41
CA ARG A 207 0.73 -12.51 -3.47
C ARG A 207 1.70 -13.54 -2.84
N ALA A 208 3.01 -13.41 -3.06
CA ALA A 208 4.02 -14.22 -2.39
C ALA A 208 4.02 -13.97 -0.86
N ILE A 209 3.94 -12.71 -0.43
CA ILE A 209 3.76 -12.36 0.99
C ILE A 209 2.51 -13.07 1.56
N LEU A 210 1.36 -13.04 0.88
CA LEU A 210 0.10 -13.66 1.36
C LEU A 210 0.18 -15.18 1.52
N ARG A 211 0.79 -15.89 0.56
CA ARG A 211 0.98 -17.34 0.58
C ARG A 211 1.89 -17.75 1.72
N GLN A 212 3.11 -17.21 1.73
CA GLN A 212 4.14 -17.54 2.72
C GLN A 212 3.69 -17.16 4.14
N ARG A 213 2.94 -16.05 4.29
CA ARG A 213 2.28 -15.63 5.54
C ARG A 213 1.32 -16.69 6.06
N SER A 214 0.47 -17.23 5.18
CA SER A 214 -0.53 -18.23 5.57
C SER A 214 0.17 -19.53 5.97
N SER A 215 1.12 -20.01 5.16
CA SER A 215 2.01 -21.14 5.47
C SER A 215 2.70 -20.99 6.83
N ALA A 216 3.36 -19.85 7.07
CA ALA A 216 4.11 -19.58 8.29
C ALA A 216 3.24 -19.54 9.57
N ILE A 217 1.95 -19.22 9.44
CA ILE A 217 1.02 -19.09 10.55
C ILE A 217 0.22 -20.38 10.80
N THR A 218 -0.01 -21.22 9.78
CA THR A 218 -0.70 -22.52 9.93
C THR A 218 0.26 -23.69 10.20
N LYS A 219 1.44 -23.71 9.56
CA LYS A 219 2.40 -24.82 9.68
C LYS A 219 3.12 -24.78 11.03
N THR A 220 2.93 -25.85 11.81
CA THR A 220 3.61 -26.04 13.10
C THR A 220 5.14 -26.06 12.92
N GLY A 221 5.87 -25.44 13.85
CA GLY A 221 7.34 -25.38 13.84
C GLY A 221 7.99 -24.42 12.83
N PHE A 222 7.23 -23.75 11.96
CA PHE A 222 7.78 -22.78 10.99
C PHE A 222 8.33 -21.51 11.68
N ILE A 223 7.57 -20.97 12.64
CA ILE A 223 8.02 -19.87 13.51
C ILE A 223 8.63 -20.48 14.78
N ARG A 224 9.95 -20.36 14.96
CA ARG A 224 10.67 -20.87 16.14
C ARG A 224 10.86 -19.75 17.17
N SER A 225 10.86 -20.09 18.46
CA SER A 225 10.88 -19.13 19.57
C SER A 225 11.94 -19.48 20.61
N ALA A 226 13.03 -18.70 20.66
CA ALA A 226 14.03 -18.75 21.73
C ALA A 226 13.53 -17.99 22.98
N LYS A 227 14.34 -17.95 24.05
CA LYS A 227 14.03 -17.16 25.27
C LYS A 227 13.84 -15.67 24.94
N LYS A 228 14.80 -15.06 24.22
CA LYS A 228 14.83 -13.62 23.90
C LYS A 228 14.08 -13.23 22.60
N PHE A 229 14.19 -14.02 21.52
CA PHE A 229 13.69 -13.67 20.17
C PHE A 229 12.90 -14.81 19.50
N ARG A 230 12.31 -14.54 18.33
CA ARG A 230 11.76 -15.53 17.39
C ARG A 230 12.55 -15.51 16.10
N TRP A 231 12.56 -16.63 15.38
CA TRP A 231 13.10 -16.66 14.03
C TRP A 231 12.28 -17.51 13.06
N VAL A 232 12.41 -17.17 11.79
CA VAL A 232 11.77 -17.80 10.62
C VAL A 232 12.83 -17.96 9.53
N LYS A 233 12.83 -19.09 8.84
CA LYS A 233 13.60 -19.32 7.61
C LYS A 233 12.62 -19.50 6.46
N LEU A 234 12.87 -18.84 5.33
CA LEU A 234 12.12 -19.03 4.10
C LEU A 234 12.89 -20.00 3.20
N ASP A 235 12.28 -21.17 2.99
CA ASP A 235 12.86 -22.31 2.25
C ASP A 235 12.10 -22.66 0.96
N ASP A 236 10.99 -21.95 0.65
CA ASP A 236 10.21 -22.16 -0.57
C ASP A 236 10.83 -21.37 -1.74
N PRO A 237 11.42 -22.00 -2.77
CA PRO A 237 12.18 -21.28 -3.79
C PRO A 237 11.31 -20.34 -4.65
N VAL A 238 10.00 -20.60 -4.79
CA VAL A 238 9.12 -19.85 -5.70
C VAL A 238 8.78 -18.48 -5.14
N ASP A 239 8.35 -18.42 -3.88
CA ASP A 239 8.03 -17.16 -3.21
C ASP A 239 9.30 -16.47 -2.66
N THR A 240 10.35 -17.22 -2.28
CA THR A 240 11.61 -16.67 -1.73
C THR A 240 12.32 -15.71 -2.70
N ILE A 241 12.34 -16.01 -4.01
CA ILE A 241 12.93 -15.11 -5.02
C ILE A 241 12.26 -13.73 -4.99
N LYS A 242 10.94 -13.67 -4.80
CA LYS A 242 10.17 -12.39 -4.74
C LYS A 242 10.28 -11.70 -3.38
N LEU A 243 10.60 -12.45 -2.33
CA LEU A 243 10.86 -11.96 -0.98
C LEU A 243 12.33 -11.58 -0.73
N CYS A 244 13.21 -11.73 -1.73
CA CYS A 244 14.64 -11.41 -1.67
C CYS A 244 14.95 -9.88 -1.75
N HIS A 245 13.98 -9.01 -1.46
CA HIS A 245 14.18 -7.57 -1.30
C HIS A 245 13.99 -7.15 0.16
N PRO A 246 14.88 -6.34 0.77
CA PRO A 246 14.79 -5.95 2.18
C PRO A 246 13.43 -5.38 2.59
N GLN A 247 12.81 -4.56 1.74
CA GLN A 247 11.48 -3.99 1.99
C GLN A 247 10.36 -5.04 1.98
N ALA A 248 10.40 -6.01 1.05
CA ALA A 248 9.40 -7.08 0.96
C ALA A 248 9.49 -8.01 2.18
N LEU A 249 10.71 -8.42 2.55
CA LEU A 249 10.96 -9.23 3.74
C LEU A 249 10.58 -8.47 5.04
N THR A 250 10.82 -7.17 5.10
CA THR A 250 10.38 -6.30 6.23
C THR A 250 8.85 -6.25 6.35
N LYS A 251 8.13 -6.04 5.25
CA LYS A 251 6.65 -6.03 5.21
C LYS A 251 6.07 -7.38 5.66
N PHE A 252 6.66 -8.49 5.20
CA PHE A 252 6.35 -9.84 5.67
C PHE A 252 6.60 -10.02 7.19
N CYS A 253 7.76 -9.59 7.69
CA CYS A 253 8.11 -9.70 9.11
C CYS A 253 7.15 -8.93 10.01
N PHE A 254 6.84 -7.66 9.68
CA PHE A 254 5.88 -6.87 10.47
C PHE A 254 4.51 -7.55 10.54
N PHE A 255 4.03 -8.10 9.42
CA PHE A 255 2.76 -8.83 9.42
C PHE A 255 2.80 -10.04 10.36
N LEU A 256 3.85 -10.86 10.30
CA LEU A 256 3.99 -12.01 11.21
C LEU A 256 3.99 -11.58 12.67
N MET A 257 4.62 -10.45 13.01
CA MET A 257 4.60 -9.92 14.37
C MET A 257 3.19 -9.53 14.84
N ASP A 258 2.39 -8.90 13.97
CA ASP A 258 1.00 -8.54 14.30
C ASP A 258 0.08 -9.77 14.37
N ALA A 259 0.23 -10.74 13.46
CA ALA A 259 -0.51 -11.99 13.50
C ALA A 259 -0.21 -12.85 14.75
N LEU A 260 1.04 -12.82 15.23
CA LEU A 260 1.43 -13.43 16.50
C LEU A 260 0.84 -12.67 17.70
N LYS A 261 0.87 -11.33 17.68
CA LYS A 261 0.24 -10.47 18.71
C LYS A 261 -1.25 -10.75 18.82
N GLU A 262 -1.96 -10.80 17.69
CA GLU A 262 -3.40 -11.07 17.60
C GLU A 262 -3.77 -12.52 17.96
N ARG A 263 -2.79 -13.45 17.96
CA ARG A 263 -2.90 -14.80 18.57
C ARG A 263 -2.57 -14.83 20.07
N GLY A 264 -2.38 -13.68 20.73
CA GLY A 264 -2.05 -13.58 22.15
C GLY A 264 -0.58 -13.90 22.49
N ALA A 265 0.29 -14.07 21.50
CA ALA A 265 1.68 -14.42 21.75
C ALA A 265 2.48 -13.18 22.19
N ARG A 266 3.23 -13.30 23.31
CA ARG A 266 4.10 -12.20 23.83
C ARG A 266 4.97 -11.59 22.73
N MET A 267 5.12 -10.27 22.71
CA MET A 267 6.01 -9.60 21.76
C MET A 267 7.48 -10.02 22.00
N LYS A 268 8.16 -10.39 20.92
CA LYS A 268 9.59 -10.72 20.86
C LYS A 268 10.13 -10.19 19.52
N PRO A 269 11.42 -9.81 19.41
CA PRO A 269 12.03 -9.51 18.12
C PRO A 269 11.89 -10.71 17.18
N LEU A 270 11.68 -10.45 15.89
CA LEU A 270 11.56 -11.45 14.85
C LEU A 270 12.74 -11.31 13.88
N ILE A 271 13.51 -12.37 13.73
CA ILE A 271 14.58 -12.49 12.73
C ILE A 271 14.03 -13.35 11.59
N CYS A 272 14.13 -12.89 10.35
CA CYS A 272 13.78 -13.69 9.17
C CYS A 272 14.98 -13.81 8.24
N SER A 273 15.29 -15.03 7.82
CA SER A 273 16.28 -15.32 6.79
C SER A 273 15.61 -15.81 5.51
N CYS A 274 16.12 -15.32 4.39
CA CYS A 274 15.60 -15.53 3.03
C CYS A 274 16.80 -15.90 2.15
N LEU A 275 16.80 -17.07 1.52
CA LEU A 275 17.90 -17.52 0.67
C LEU A 275 17.96 -16.64 -0.59
N ALA A 276 19.13 -16.15 -0.97
CA ALA A 276 19.26 -15.31 -2.15
C ALA A 276 19.17 -16.13 -3.45
N LYS A 277 19.01 -15.44 -4.58
CA LYS A 277 19.06 -16.05 -5.92
C LYS A 277 20.47 -16.55 -6.28
N GLU A 278 21.49 -15.99 -5.67
CA GLU A 278 22.87 -16.50 -5.71
C GLU A 278 23.05 -17.59 -4.65
N PRO A 279 23.72 -18.71 -4.95
CA PRO A 279 24.13 -19.66 -3.92
C PRO A 279 25.02 -18.96 -2.87
N GLU A 280 25.02 -19.51 -1.65
CA GLU A 280 25.77 -19.01 -0.46
C GLU A 280 25.32 -17.66 0.13
N LYS A 281 24.63 -16.79 -0.60
CA LYS A 281 24.10 -15.53 -0.06
C LYS A 281 22.74 -15.71 0.64
N VAL A 282 22.56 -15.04 1.79
CA VAL A 282 21.31 -15.05 2.58
C VAL A 282 20.96 -13.63 3.00
N LEU A 283 19.76 -13.16 2.65
CA LEU A 283 19.20 -11.92 3.18
C LEU A 283 18.63 -12.17 4.57
N VAL A 284 19.16 -11.49 5.58
CA VAL A 284 18.66 -11.54 6.97
C VAL A 284 18.12 -10.17 7.36
N VAL A 285 16.88 -10.14 7.84
CA VAL A 285 16.22 -8.94 8.38
C VAL A 285 15.78 -9.21 9.82
N SER A 286 16.04 -8.26 10.72
CA SER A 286 15.63 -8.33 12.12
C SER A 286 14.70 -7.17 12.47
N MET A 287 13.50 -7.50 12.97
CA MET A 287 12.44 -6.54 13.27
C MET A 287 12.04 -6.57 14.75
N TRP A 288 11.74 -5.41 15.28
CA TRP A 288 11.14 -5.23 16.60
C TRP A 288 9.97 -4.25 16.49
N LYS A 289 8.94 -4.46 17.31
CA LYS A 289 7.93 -3.44 17.60
C LYS A 289 8.02 -3.17 19.09
N THR A 290 8.35 -1.94 19.45
CA THR A 290 8.37 -1.47 20.84
C THR A 290 6.98 -1.63 21.47
N LYS A 291 6.93 -1.79 22.79
CA LYS A 291 5.68 -1.56 23.51
C LYS A 291 5.39 -0.06 23.48
N ALA A 292 4.12 0.30 23.34
CA ALA A 292 3.68 1.64 23.69
C ALA A 292 3.93 1.86 25.19
N TRP A 293 4.58 2.97 25.53
CA TRP A 293 4.48 3.57 26.86
C TRP A 293 3.15 4.32 26.86
N GLY A 294 2.21 3.96 27.74
CA GLY A 294 0.84 4.50 27.70
C GLY A 294 -0.29 3.60 28.21
N CYS A 295 0.00 2.39 28.70
CA CYS A 295 -0.93 1.63 29.55
C CYS A 295 -0.43 1.66 30.99
N SER A 296 -0.90 2.65 31.74
CA SER A 296 -0.65 2.86 33.18
C SER A 296 -1.98 3.20 33.85
N GLY A 297 -2.43 2.35 34.76
CA GLY A 297 -3.83 2.24 35.16
C GLY A 297 -4.42 0.98 34.55
#